data_AF-A0A936HJ79-F1
#
_entry.id   AF-A0A936HJ79-F1
#
_cell.length_a   1.000
_cell.length_b   1.000
_cell.length_c   1.000
_cell.angle_alpha   90.00
_cell.angle_beta   90.00
_cell.angle_gamma   90.00
#
_symmetry.space_group_name_H-M   'P 1'
#
loop_
_entity.id
_entity.type
_entity.pdbx_description
1 polymer ?
#
loop_
_entity_poly.entity_id
_entity_poly.type
_entity_poly.pdbx_seq_one_letter_code
_entity_poly.pdbx_strand_id
1 'polypeptide(L)'
;MSQGIFTAELMQQRKQSPENPDPLADRTAESRAAARHKQVLTAVARLQRRLDALSRETAASHAGCFHIGAAAPVQSVPQTAAATDDQLDGLRAEVRELSQSIIETKRQIAALRNGNRSPDRLICANDELDAVVHATEGATEIILTAAEEIDAIAARLRSSVELAGEVAALEEISDRTIRIFEACNFQDITGQRISKVVNTMKFVESRVERMIEIFGGPDSFAGVEPPEDAPAPADSDADMHLLHGPQLATDRPISQEDIDKLFD
;
A
#
# COMPACT_ATOMS: atom_id res chain seq x y z
N MET A 1 11.91 -30.80 -33.34
CA MET A 1 11.45 -29.51 -33.89
C MET A 1 11.02 -28.49 -32.82
N SER A 2 11.14 -28.79 -31.51
CA SER A 2 10.64 -27.90 -30.43
C SER A 2 11.64 -26.84 -29.95
N GLN A 3 12.93 -26.97 -30.26
CA GLN A 3 13.95 -25.98 -29.85
C GLN A 3 13.95 -24.69 -30.68
N GLY A 4 13.31 -24.67 -31.86
CA GLY A 4 13.23 -23.45 -32.69
C GLY A 4 12.11 -22.50 -32.29
N ILE A 5 11.07 -23.01 -31.64
CA ILE A 5 9.88 -22.23 -31.28
C ILE A 5 10.14 -21.41 -30.01
N PHE A 6 10.82 -21.99 -29.02
CA PHE A 6 11.16 -21.32 -27.76
C PHE A 6 12.11 -20.12 -27.96
N THR A 7 13.04 -20.21 -28.92
CA THR A 7 13.97 -19.13 -29.27
C THR A 7 13.27 -17.98 -30.01
N ALA A 8 12.24 -18.30 -30.81
CA ALA A 8 11.45 -17.28 -31.51
C ALA A 8 10.54 -16.51 -30.55
N GLU A 9 9.97 -17.20 -29.55
CA GLU A 9 9.06 -16.61 -28.56
C GLU A 9 9.81 -15.72 -27.55
N LEU A 10 11.03 -16.10 -27.14
CA LEU A 10 11.91 -15.26 -26.32
C LEU A 10 12.38 -13.99 -27.07
N MET A 11 12.62 -14.09 -28.38
CA MET A 11 12.91 -12.91 -29.20
C MET A 11 11.70 -12.00 -29.40
N GLN A 12 10.49 -12.56 -29.43
CA GLN A 12 9.25 -11.80 -29.58
C GLN A 12 8.84 -11.09 -28.29
N GLN A 13 9.06 -11.70 -27.12
CA GLN A 13 8.89 -11.04 -25.81
C GLN A 13 9.90 -9.91 -25.59
N ARG A 14 11.15 -10.10 -26.00
CA ARG A 14 12.19 -9.06 -25.88
C ARG A 14 11.93 -7.86 -26.80
N LYS A 15 11.13 -8.04 -27.86
CA LYS A 15 10.65 -6.97 -28.76
C LYS A 15 9.37 -6.27 -28.27
N GLN A 16 8.67 -6.85 -27.29
CA GLN A 16 7.43 -6.34 -26.71
C GLN A 16 7.63 -5.68 -25.32
N SER A 17 8.76 -5.92 -24.65
CA SER A 17 9.16 -5.06 -23.53
C SER A 17 9.48 -3.67 -24.05
N PRO A 18 8.90 -2.59 -23.51
CA PRO A 18 9.35 -1.25 -23.81
C PRO A 18 10.79 -1.13 -23.28
N GLU A 19 11.76 -1.24 -24.19
CA GLU A 19 13.14 -0.85 -23.92
C GLU A 19 13.14 0.55 -23.31
N ASN A 20 13.91 0.68 -22.23
CA ASN A 20 14.36 1.91 -21.55
C ASN A 20 13.59 3.20 -21.92
N PRO A 21 12.92 3.86 -20.97
CA PRO A 21 12.38 5.20 -21.23
C PRO A 21 13.53 6.07 -21.74
N ASP A 22 13.32 6.68 -22.91
CA ASP A 22 14.29 7.56 -23.54
C ASP A 22 14.89 8.51 -22.49
N PRO A 23 16.21 8.51 -22.23
CA PRO A 23 16.85 9.37 -21.23
C PRO A 23 16.56 10.85 -21.47
N LEU A 24 16.19 11.24 -22.70
CA LEU A 24 15.74 12.60 -23.03
C LEU A 24 14.30 12.84 -22.59
N ALA A 25 13.41 11.84 -22.66
CA ALA A 25 12.02 11.95 -22.20
C ALA A 25 11.92 12.08 -20.67
N ASP A 26 12.74 11.35 -19.91
CA ASP A 26 12.76 11.42 -18.44
C ASP A 26 13.29 12.78 -17.94
N ARG A 27 14.38 13.27 -18.56
CA ARG A 27 14.90 14.62 -18.30
C ARG A 27 13.89 15.73 -18.61
N THR A 28 13.03 15.56 -19.62
CA THR A 28 11.95 16.52 -19.91
C THR A 28 10.77 16.40 -18.95
N ALA A 29 10.52 15.23 -18.35
CA ALA A 29 9.49 15.03 -17.33
C ALA A 29 9.92 15.66 -16.01
N GLU A 30 11.16 15.42 -15.58
CA GLU A 30 11.76 16.06 -14.39
C GLU A 30 11.86 17.59 -14.56
N SER A 31 12.27 18.07 -15.75
CA SER A 31 12.31 19.50 -16.05
C SER A 31 10.92 20.15 -15.99
N ARG A 32 9.88 19.47 -16.48
CA ARG A 32 8.48 19.93 -16.36
C ARG A 32 7.98 19.90 -14.92
N ALA A 33 8.36 18.90 -14.13
CA ALA A 33 8.02 18.84 -12.70
C ALA A 33 8.70 19.99 -11.93
N ALA A 34 9.98 20.26 -12.20
CA ALA A 34 10.71 21.37 -11.61
C ALA A 34 10.12 22.74 -12.00
N ALA A 35 9.70 22.90 -13.27
CA ALA A 35 9.02 24.11 -13.73
C ALA A 35 7.67 24.33 -13.02
N ARG A 36 6.86 23.28 -12.85
CA ARG A 36 5.60 23.33 -12.08
C ARG A 36 5.86 23.66 -10.62
N HIS A 37 6.86 23.04 -9.99
CA HIS A 37 7.22 23.34 -8.61
C HIS A 37 7.66 24.80 -8.43
N LYS A 38 8.50 25.32 -9.34
CA LYS A 38 8.89 26.74 -9.35
C LYS A 38 7.69 27.68 -9.53
N GLN A 39 6.72 27.30 -10.37
CA GLN A 39 5.50 28.07 -10.57
C GLN A 39 4.63 28.11 -9.31
N VAL A 40 4.50 26.98 -8.60
CA VAL A 40 3.79 26.90 -7.31
C VAL A 40 4.48 27.75 -6.25
N LEU A 41 5.82 27.64 -6.09
CA LEU A 41 6.56 28.47 -5.13
C LEU A 41 6.44 29.97 -5.43
N THR A 42 6.43 30.35 -6.71
CA THR A 42 6.24 31.74 -7.12
C THR A 42 4.82 32.23 -6.80
N ALA A 43 3.81 31.38 -6.95
CA ALA A 43 2.42 31.69 -6.59
C ALA A 43 2.27 31.85 -5.07
N VAL A 44 2.88 30.96 -4.27
CA VAL A 44 2.91 31.04 -2.81
C VAL A 44 3.58 32.32 -2.33
N ALA A 45 4.75 32.68 -2.89
CA ALA A 45 5.46 33.91 -2.54
C ALA A 45 4.70 35.20 -2.94
N ARG A 46 3.83 35.12 -3.97
CA ARG A 46 2.93 36.23 -4.34
C ARG A 46 1.78 36.35 -3.34
N LEU A 47 1.21 35.22 -2.91
CA LEU A 47 0.12 35.20 -1.94
C LEU A 47 0.58 35.72 -0.58
N GLN A 48 1.77 35.31 -0.12
CA GLN A 48 2.40 35.81 1.11
C GLN A 48 2.56 37.33 1.08
N ARG A 49 3.08 37.90 -0.01
CA ARG A 49 3.20 39.37 -0.14
C ARG A 49 1.86 40.11 -0.12
N ARG A 50 0.80 39.50 -0.67
CA ARG A 50 -0.57 40.08 -0.61
C ARG A 50 -1.12 40.05 0.80
N LEU A 51 -0.93 38.95 1.53
CA LEU A 51 -1.34 38.82 2.93
C LEU A 51 -0.58 39.79 3.84
N ASP A 52 0.74 39.95 3.64
CA ASP A 52 1.55 40.90 4.41
C ASP A 52 1.19 42.36 4.12
N ALA A 53 0.71 42.67 2.91
CA ALA A 53 0.23 44.00 2.55
C ALA A 53 -1.12 44.28 3.23
N LEU A 54 -2.07 43.34 3.14
CA LEU A 54 -3.39 43.44 3.78
C LEU A 54 -3.28 43.52 5.30
N SER A 55 -2.41 42.70 5.90
CA SER A 55 -2.14 42.73 7.35
C SER A 55 -1.63 44.11 7.81
N ARG A 56 -0.72 44.72 7.05
CA ARG A 56 -0.23 46.08 7.33
C ARG A 56 -1.29 47.16 7.17
N GLU A 57 -2.18 47.02 6.18
CA GLU A 57 -3.28 47.95 5.92
C GLU A 57 -4.35 47.89 7.03
N THR A 58 -4.63 46.69 7.56
CA THR A 58 -5.50 46.49 8.73
C THR A 58 -4.87 47.01 10.03
N ALA A 59 -3.54 46.88 10.19
CA ALA A 59 -2.81 47.41 11.34
C ALA A 59 -2.73 48.94 11.32
N ALA A 60 -2.55 49.56 10.15
CA ALA A 60 -2.57 51.01 9.98
C ALA A 60 -3.95 51.61 10.28
N SER A 61 -5.03 50.89 9.94
CA SER A 61 -6.41 51.32 10.23
C SER A 61 -6.76 51.29 11.73
N HIS A 62 -6.10 50.45 12.53
CA HIS A 62 -6.32 50.38 13.99
C HIS A 62 -5.45 51.34 14.80
N ALA A 63 -4.33 51.83 14.27
CA ALA A 63 -3.43 52.75 14.98
C ALA A 63 -3.85 54.23 14.89
N GLY A 64 -4.87 54.58 14.09
CA GLY A 64 -5.23 55.95 13.75
C GLY A 64 -6.57 56.45 14.32
N CYS A 65 -6.94 56.13 15.56
CA CYS A 65 -8.15 56.68 16.18
C CYS A 65 -7.90 57.24 17.59
N PHE A 66 -7.37 58.46 17.66
CA PHE A 66 -7.67 59.40 18.74
C PHE A 66 -7.39 60.84 18.27
N HIS A 67 -8.41 61.57 17.85
CA HIS A 67 -8.54 63.02 18.05
C HIS A 67 -9.92 63.53 17.62
N ILE A 68 -10.56 64.27 18.54
CA ILE A 68 -11.83 64.99 18.39
C ILE A 68 -11.56 66.34 17.71
N GLY A 69 -12.30 66.69 16.64
CA GLY A 69 -12.28 68.05 16.09
C GLY A 69 -12.93 68.26 14.72
N ALA A 70 -14.14 68.83 14.74
CA ALA A 70 -14.80 69.72 13.76
C ALA A 70 -14.93 69.35 12.25
N ALA A 71 -16.21 69.35 11.85
CA ALA A 71 -16.85 69.37 10.53
C ALA A 71 -16.10 69.96 9.31
N ALA A 72 -16.07 69.18 8.21
CA ALA A 72 -16.11 69.61 6.79
C ALA A 72 -16.53 68.40 5.92
N PRO A 73 -17.13 68.59 4.72
CA PRO A 73 -18.13 67.69 4.19
C PRO A 73 -17.56 66.39 3.61
N VAL A 74 -18.34 65.33 3.84
CA VAL A 74 -18.23 64.00 3.24
C VAL A 74 -18.22 64.13 1.72
N GLN A 75 -17.05 63.96 1.10
CA GLN A 75 -16.97 63.59 -0.30
C GLN A 75 -17.00 62.07 -0.39
N SER A 76 -18.02 61.62 -1.09
CA SER A 76 -18.34 60.23 -1.41
C SER A 76 -17.10 59.42 -1.81
N VAL A 77 -16.80 58.38 -1.03
CA VAL A 77 -16.09 57.20 -1.49
C VAL A 77 -17.12 56.10 -1.72
N PRO A 78 -17.67 55.91 -2.93
CA PRO A 78 -18.43 54.72 -3.23
C PRO A 78 -17.61 53.78 -4.13
N GLN A 79 -17.63 52.48 -3.77
CA GLN A 79 -17.54 51.29 -4.66
C GLN A 79 -16.36 50.31 -4.56
N THR A 80 -15.32 50.51 -3.74
CA THR A 80 -14.28 49.45 -3.59
C THR A 80 -14.50 48.47 -2.43
N ALA A 81 -15.25 48.84 -1.37
CA ALA A 81 -15.45 47.99 -0.20
C ALA A 81 -16.47 46.84 -0.41
N ALA A 82 -17.52 47.07 -1.21
CA ALA A 82 -18.55 46.06 -1.45
C ALA A 82 -18.06 44.92 -2.37
N ALA A 83 -17.17 45.23 -3.33
CA ALA A 83 -16.57 44.23 -4.21
C ALA A 83 -15.53 43.36 -3.47
N THR A 84 -14.91 43.87 -2.41
CA THR A 84 -13.98 43.10 -1.57
C THR A 84 -14.71 42.20 -0.59
N ASP A 85 -15.87 42.59 -0.06
CA ASP A 85 -16.66 41.75 0.85
C ASP A 85 -17.24 40.53 0.13
N ASP A 86 -17.79 40.70 -1.08
CA ASP A 86 -18.30 39.59 -1.90
C ASP A 86 -17.18 38.59 -2.27
N GLN A 87 -15.97 39.09 -2.55
CA GLN A 87 -14.78 38.24 -2.77
C GLN A 87 -14.31 37.52 -1.50
N LEU A 88 -14.38 38.17 -0.34
CA LEU A 88 -14.03 37.55 0.94
C LEU A 88 -15.06 36.48 1.34
N ASP A 89 -16.34 36.71 1.05
CA ASP A 89 -17.40 35.74 1.31
C ASP A 89 -17.32 34.53 0.37
N GLY A 90 -16.95 34.74 -0.89
CA GLY A 90 -16.60 33.66 -1.83
C GLY A 90 -15.44 32.81 -1.32
N LEU A 91 -14.33 33.44 -0.90
CA LEU A 91 -13.17 32.73 -0.34
C LEU A 91 -13.52 31.97 0.96
N ARG A 92 -14.36 32.55 1.83
CA ARG A 92 -14.85 31.87 3.05
C ARG A 92 -15.71 30.66 2.70
N ALA A 93 -16.52 30.73 1.64
CA ALA A 93 -17.30 29.61 1.16
C ALA A 93 -16.40 28.49 0.62
N GLU A 94 -15.40 28.81 -0.20
CA GLU A 94 -14.41 27.85 -0.71
C GLU A 94 -13.61 27.17 0.42
N VAL A 95 -13.16 27.95 1.42
CA VAL A 95 -12.46 27.37 2.59
C VAL A 95 -13.37 26.44 3.38
N ARG A 96 -14.66 26.77 3.50
CA ARG A 96 -15.63 25.91 4.18
C ARG A 96 -15.86 24.60 3.42
N GLU A 97 -15.94 24.66 2.09
CA GLU A 97 -16.06 23.48 1.22
C GLU A 97 -14.83 22.57 1.31
N LEU A 98 -13.62 23.16 1.27
CA LEU A 98 -12.37 22.42 1.48
C LEU A 98 -12.33 21.76 2.87
N SER A 99 -12.76 22.49 3.91
CA SER A 99 -12.82 21.96 5.27
C SER A 99 -13.79 20.77 5.37
N GLN A 100 -14.95 20.83 4.71
CA GLN A 100 -15.90 19.72 4.67
C GLN A 100 -15.31 18.50 3.94
N SER A 101 -14.64 18.71 2.81
CA SER A 101 -13.96 17.62 2.08
C SER A 101 -12.86 16.96 2.91
N ILE A 102 -12.12 17.73 3.73
CA ILE A 102 -11.11 17.20 4.64
C ILE A 102 -11.76 16.34 5.73
N ILE A 103 -12.87 16.80 6.32
CA ILE A 103 -13.59 16.03 7.35
C ILE A 103 -14.10 14.71 6.77
N GLU A 104 -14.66 14.73 5.56
CA GLU A 104 -15.11 13.52 4.89
C GLU A 104 -13.95 12.56 4.60
N THR A 105 -12.83 13.08 4.06
CA THR A 105 -11.62 12.29 3.84
C THR A 105 -11.11 11.68 5.16
N LYS A 106 -11.15 12.44 6.25
CA LYS A 106 -10.78 11.95 7.58
C LYS A 106 -11.69 10.82 8.06
N ARG A 107 -13.00 10.88 7.79
CA ARG A 107 -13.95 9.80 8.10
C ARG A 107 -13.68 8.54 7.29
N GLN A 108 -13.36 8.68 6.00
CA GLN A 108 -13.00 7.54 5.16
C GLN A 108 -11.69 6.86 5.61
N ILE A 109 -10.66 7.66 5.95
CA ILE A 109 -9.41 7.14 6.53
C ILE A 109 -9.68 6.51 7.90
N ALA A 110 -10.54 7.12 8.71
CA ALA A 110 -10.97 6.54 9.98
C ALA A 110 -11.69 5.21 9.75
N ALA A 111 -12.52 5.04 8.71
CA ALA A 111 -13.16 3.76 8.40
C ALA A 111 -12.14 2.64 8.09
N LEU A 112 -11.12 2.95 7.29
CA LEU A 112 -10.01 2.04 7.00
C LEU A 112 -9.24 1.64 8.27
N ARG A 113 -9.20 2.52 9.28
CA ARG A 113 -8.59 2.28 10.59
C ARG A 113 -9.55 1.65 11.61
N ASN A 114 -10.86 1.91 11.55
CA ASN A 114 -11.81 1.60 12.62
C ASN A 114 -12.52 0.26 12.40
N GLY A 115 -12.67 -0.18 11.14
CA GLY A 115 -12.88 -1.62 10.85
C GLY A 115 -11.70 -2.49 11.29
N ASN A 116 -10.61 -1.84 11.71
CA ASN A 116 -9.31 -2.37 12.04
C ASN A 116 -8.86 -1.84 13.41
N ARG A 117 -9.71 -1.97 14.45
CA ARG A 117 -9.60 -1.30 15.78
C ARG A 117 -8.21 -1.32 16.46
N SER A 118 -7.27 -2.12 15.98
CA SER A 118 -5.83 -1.98 16.22
C SER A 118 -5.10 -1.61 14.91
N PRO A 119 -4.20 -0.60 14.91
CA PRO A 119 -3.26 -0.41 13.79
C PRO A 119 -2.52 -1.72 13.43
N ASP A 120 -2.44 -2.64 14.38
CA ASP A 120 -1.91 -3.98 14.23
C ASP A 120 -2.65 -4.89 13.24
N ARG A 121 -3.94 -4.72 12.91
CA ARG A 121 -4.62 -5.75 12.08
C ARG A 121 -4.24 -5.73 10.60
N LEU A 122 -3.91 -4.57 10.02
CA LEU A 122 -3.43 -4.50 8.63
C LEU A 122 -1.99 -5.00 8.55
N ILE A 123 -1.19 -4.63 9.57
CA ILE A 123 0.16 -5.15 9.79
C ILE A 123 0.12 -6.67 9.95
N CYS A 124 -0.73 -7.21 10.84
CA CYS A 124 -0.95 -8.64 11.04
C CYS A 124 -1.41 -9.32 9.74
N ALA A 125 -2.35 -8.76 8.99
CA ALA A 125 -2.78 -9.37 7.73
C ALA A 125 -1.66 -9.42 6.68
N ASN A 126 -0.82 -8.38 6.59
CA ASN A 126 0.35 -8.38 5.73
C ASN A 126 1.41 -9.40 6.20
N ASP A 127 1.67 -9.46 7.50
CA ASP A 127 2.62 -10.39 8.10
C ASP A 127 2.14 -11.85 8.00
N GLU A 128 0.84 -12.10 8.16
CA GLU A 128 0.20 -13.40 7.93
C GLU A 128 0.32 -13.82 6.45
N LEU A 129 0.09 -12.90 5.51
CA LEU A 129 0.25 -13.19 4.08
C LEU A 129 1.72 -13.47 3.71
N ASP A 130 2.68 -12.74 4.27
CA ASP A 130 4.10 -13.02 4.11
C ASP A 130 4.48 -14.39 4.70
N ALA A 131 3.94 -14.72 5.88
CA ALA A 131 4.14 -16.02 6.51
C ALA A 131 3.54 -17.16 5.68
N VAL A 132 2.40 -16.96 5.04
CA VAL A 132 1.84 -17.92 4.07
C VAL A 132 2.79 -18.14 2.91
N VAL A 133 3.34 -17.07 2.32
CA VAL A 133 4.32 -17.21 1.23
C VAL A 133 5.53 -18.03 1.70
N HIS A 134 6.15 -17.66 2.82
CA HIS A 134 7.30 -18.38 3.35
C HIS A 134 7.00 -19.84 3.74
N ALA A 135 5.85 -20.10 4.37
CA ALA A 135 5.45 -21.46 4.71
C ALA A 135 5.27 -22.31 3.45
N THR A 136 4.70 -21.75 2.38
CA THR A 136 4.53 -22.47 1.11
C THR A 136 5.86 -22.70 0.38
N GLU A 137 6.78 -21.74 0.42
CA GLU A 137 8.16 -21.89 -0.10
C GLU A 137 8.90 -23.00 0.66
N GLY A 138 8.88 -22.95 2.00
CA GLY A 138 9.52 -23.96 2.83
C GLY A 138 8.93 -25.36 2.65
N ALA A 139 7.60 -25.48 2.56
CA ALA A 139 6.96 -26.75 2.27
C ALA A 139 7.35 -27.30 0.89
N THR A 140 7.49 -26.43 -0.12
CA THR A 140 7.90 -26.85 -1.47
C THR A 140 9.35 -27.29 -1.50
N GLU A 141 10.25 -26.59 -0.79
CA GLU A 141 11.65 -27.01 -0.63
C GLU A 141 11.75 -28.42 -0.03
N ILE A 142 10.95 -28.71 1.01
CA ILE A 142 10.89 -30.04 1.62
C ILE A 142 10.39 -31.10 0.62
N ILE A 143 9.35 -30.79 -0.15
CA ILE A 143 8.80 -31.70 -1.17
C ILE A 143 9.84 -31.99 -2.26
N LEU A 144 10.55 -30.95 -2.73
CA LEU A 144 11.59 -31.09 -3.75
C LEU A 144 12.76 -31.91 -3.23
N THR A 145 13.23 -31.64 -2.01
CA THR A 145 14.29 -32.42 -1.35
C THR A 145 13.89 -33.89 -1.22
N ALA A 146 12.65 -34.16 -0.77
CA ALA A 146 12.16 -35.53 -0.67
C ALA A 146 12.08 -36.23 -2.03
N ALA A 147 11.72 -35.51 -3.11
CA ALA A 147 11.71 -36.05 -4.46
C ALA A 147 13.13 -36.37 -4.96
N GLU A 148 14.12 -35.53 -4.65
CA GLU A 148 15.54 -35.79 -4.94
C GLU A 148 16.06 -37.03 -4.21
N GLU A 149 15.72 -37.18 -2.93
CA GLU A 149 16.09 -38.35 -2.13
C GLU A 149 15.47 -39.63 -2.68
N ILE A 150 14.19 -39.60 -3.09
CA ILE A 150 13.50 -40.73 -3.73
C ILE A 150 14.21 -41.12 -5.04
N ASP A 151 14.55 -40.15 -5.89
CA ASP A 151 15.23 -40.41 -7.16
C ASP A 151 16.63 -40.99 -6.94
N ALA A 152 17.39 -40.47 -5.96
CA ALA A 152 18.70 -40.98 -5.59
C ALA A 152 18.62 -42.44 -5.07
N ILE A 153 17.61 -42.76 -4.27
CA ILE A 153 17.37 -44.13 -3.78
C ILE A 153 17.01 -45.06 -4.96
N ALA A 154 16.14 -44.61 -5.87
CA ALA A 154 15.75 -45.38 -7.05
C ALA A 154 16.96 -45.66 -7.96
N ALA A 155 17.79 -44.65 -8.21
CA ALA A 155 19.02 -44.77 -8.99
C ALA A 155 20.03 -45.74 -8.34
N ARG A 156 20.17 -45.70 -7.01
CA ARG A 156 21.03 -46.64 -6.29
C ARG A 156 20.53 -48.07 -6.42
N LEU A 157 19.23 -48.30 -6.24
CA LEU A 157 18.60 -49.62 -6.34
C LEU A 157 18.65 -50.19 -7.76
N ARG A 158 18.59 -49.33 -8.78
CA ARG A 158 18.67 -49.74 -10.19
C ARG A 158 19.92 -50.56 -10.51
N SER A 159 21.04 -50.26 -9.86
CA SER A 159 22.30 -50.99 -10.05
C SER A 159 22.33 -52.38 -9.39
N SER A 160 21.41 -52.65 -8.46
CA SER A 160 21.34 -53.89 -7.66
C SER A 160 20.26 -54.87 -8.09
N VAL A 161 19.44 -54.48 -9.07
CA VAL A 161 18.23 -55.20 -9.49
C VAL A 161 18.39 -55.68 -10.93
N GLU A 162 18.21 -56.97 -11.18
CA GLU A 162 18.25 -57.57 -12.53
C GLU A 162 16.87 -58.00 -13.06
N LEU A 163 15.86 -58.05 -12.18
CA LEU A 163 14.52 -58.48 -12.56
C LEU A 163 13.83 -57.41 -13.41
N ALA A 164 13.46 -57.74 -14.64
CA ALA A 164 12.89 -56.78 -15.60
C ALA A 164 11.65 -56.02 -15.07
N GLY A 165 10.81 -56.67 -14.26
CA GLY A 165 9.64 -56.04 -13.64
C GLY A 165 10.00 -55.00 -12.56
N GLU A 166 11.04 -55.26 -11.78
CA GLU A 166 11.52 -54.33 -10.74
C GLU A 166 12.28 -53.15 -11.36
N VAL A 167 13.00 -53.40 -12.45
CA VAL A 167 13.62 -52.35 -13.28
C VAL A 167 12.58 -51.38 -13.82
N ALA A 168 11.48 -51.89 -14.38
CA ALA A 168 10.40 -51.04 -14.90
C ALA A 168 9.71 -50.22 -13.80
N ALA A 169 9.55 -50.80 -12.59
CA ALA A 169 9.01 -50.08 -11.45
C ALA A 169 9.91 -48.92 -11.00
N LEU A 170 11.24 -49.10 -11.02
CA LEU A 170 12.20 -48.04 -10.71
C LEU A 170 12.19 -46.91 -11.75
N GLU A 171 11.99 -47.23 -13.03
CA GLU A 171 11.78 -46.21 -14.08
C GLU A 171 10.49 -45.44 -13.84
N GLU A 172 9.40 -46.12 -13.48
CA GLU A 172 8.15 -45.43 -13.15
C GLU A 172 8.35 -44.49 -11.95
N ILE A 173 9.09 -44.89 -10.91
CA ILE A 173 9.40 -44.02 -9.77
C ILE A 173 10.14 -42.75 -10.22
N SER A 174 11.16 -42.87 -11.08
CA SER A 174 11.90 -41.71 -11.61
C SER A 174 11.02 -40.80 -12.49
N ASP A 175 10.12 -41.39 -13.29
CA ASP A 175 9.13 -40.60 -14.05
C ASP A 175 8.17 -39.83 -13.13
N ARG A 176 7.81 -40.40 -11.96
CA ARG A 176 6.97 -39.71 -10.98
C ARG A 176 7.71 -38.59 -10.26
N THR A 177 8.99 -38.77 -9.91
CA THR A 177 9.79 -37.69 -9.29
C THR A 177 9.96 -36.51 -10.26
N ILE A 178 10.21 -36.78 -11.55
CA ILE A 178 10.24 -35.75 -12.61
C ILE A 178 8.94 -34.93 -12.65
N ARG A 179 7.78 -35.59 -12.59
CA ARG A 179 6.49 -34.89 -12.56
C ARG A 179 6.29 -34.03 -11.31
N ILE A 180 6.86 -34.42 -10.17
CA ILE A 180 6.85 -33.59 -8.95
C ILE A 180 7.66 -32.31 -9.18
N PHE A 181 8.87 -32.41 -9.73
CA PHE A 181 9.68 -31.24 -10.08
C PHE A 181 8.95 -30.28 -11.02
N GLU A 182 8.29 -30.82 -12.07
CA GLU A 182 7.51 -30.00 -13.02
C GLU A 182 6.30 -29.33 -12.36
N ALA A 183 5.59 -30.03 -11.48
CA ALA A 183 4.42 -29.49 -10.78
C ALA A 183 4.80 -28.37 -9.80
N CYS A 184 5.91 -28.55 -9.06
CA CYS A 184 6.42 -27.56 -8.12
C CYS A 184 6.97 -26.30 -8.82
N ASN A 185 7.38 -26.38 -10.09
CA ASN A 185 7.85 -25.21 -10.84
C ASN A 185 6.76 -24.12 -11.02
N PHE A 186 5.47 -24.49 -11.01
CA PHE A 186 4.37 -23.51 -11.04
C PHE A 186 4.18 -22.74 -9.74
N GLN A 187 4.76 -23.21 -8.62
CA GLN A 187 4.68 -22.55 -7.33
C GLN A 187 5.47 -21.23 -7.32
N ASP A 188 6.59 -21.13 -8.04
CA ASP A 188 7.41 -19.90 -8.13
C ASP A 188 6.59 -18.72 -8.70
N ILE A 189 5.81 -18.93 -9.77
CA ILE A 189 4.93 -17.90 -10.33
C ILE A 189 3.81 -17.50 -9.36
N THR A 190 3.32 -18.46 -8.56
CA THR A 190 2.27 -18.17 -7.57
C THR A 190 2.84 -17.39 -6.39
N GLY A 191 4.02 -17.76 -5.89
CA GLY A 191 4.76 -17.02 -4.85
C GLY A 191 5.02 -15.59 -5.29
N GLN A 192 5.59 -15.38 -6.48
CA GLN A 192 5.84 -14.04 -7.02
C GLN A 192 4.57 -13.19 -7.14
N ARG A 193 3.45 -13.78 -7.57
CA ARG A 193 2.17 -13.07 -7.67
C ARG A 193 1.64 -12.66 -6.31
N ILE A 194 1.70 -13.55 -5.31
CA ILE A 194 1.27 -13.24 -3.95
C ILE A 194 2.18 -12.16 -3.36
N SER A 195 3.50 -12.28 -3.46
CA SER A 195 4.45 -11.26 -3.00
C SER A 195 4.21 -9.89 -3.64
N LYS A 196 3.80 -9.84 -4.91
CA LYS A 196 3.39 -8.58 -5.56
C LYS A 196 2.13 -7.97 -4.94
N VAL A 197 1.14 -8.80 -4.60
CA VAL A 197 -0.08 -8.36 -3.91
C VAL A 197 0.26 -7.83 -2.52
N VAL A 198 1.06 -8.56 -1.74
CA VAL A 198 1.48 -8.14 -0.39
C VAL A 198 2.24 -6.81 -0.44
N ASN A 199 3.20 -6.66 -1.35
CA ASN A 199 3.91 -5.39 -1.54
C ASN A 199 2.99 -4.23 -1.92
N THR A 200 1.92 -4.50 -2.67
CA THR A 200 0.92 -3.48 -3.00
C THR A 200 0.12 -3.08 -1.77
N MET A 201 -0.23 -4.03 -0.90
CA MET A 201 -0.92 -3.74 0.36
C MET A 201 -0.04 -2.92 1.31
N LYS A 202 1.24 -3.28 1.47
CA LYS A 202 2.22 -2.49 2.24
C LYS A 202 2.37 -1.06 1.70
N PHE A 203 2.32 -0.89 0.38
CA PHE A 203 2.34 0.44 -0.23
C PHE A 203 1.10 1.26 0.13
N VAL A 204 -0.10 0.65 0.07
CA VAL A 204 -1.35 1.31 0.46
C VAL A 204 -1.30 1.72 1.94
N GLU A 205 -0.86 0.83 2.81
CA GLU A 205 -0.67 1.06 4.24
C GLU A 205 0.24 2.27 4.52
N SER A 206 1.45 2.27 3.97
CA SER A 206 2.40 3.39 4.13
C SER A 206 1.80 4.72 3.64
N ARG A 207 0.93 4.67 2.63
CA ARG A 207 0.26 5.89 2.14
C ARG A 207 -0.81 6.38 3.10
N VAL A 208 -1.57 5.48 3.71
CA VAL A 208 -2.57 5.80 4.74
C VAL A 208 -1.88 6.39 5.97
N GLU A 209 -0.78 5.79 6.43
CA GLU A 209 0.03 6.33 7.54
C GLU A 209 0.51 7.75 7.25
N ARG A 210 1.09 7.98 6.06
CA ARG A 210 1.52 9.33 5.67
C ARG A 210 0.36 10.32 5.59
N MET A 211 -0.84 9.89 5.18
CA MET A 211 -2.02 10.76 5.20
C MET A 211 -2.36 11.15 6.64
N ILE A 212 -2.31 10.20 7.58
CA ILE A 212 -2.56 10.46 9.01
C ILE A 212 -1.55 11.48 9.55
N GLU A 213 -0.26 11.32 9.24
CA GLU A 213 0.79 12.27 9.61
C GLU A 213 0.51 13.69 9.08
N ILE A 214 0.15 13.81 7.79
CA ILE A 214 -0.17 15.10 7.15
C ILE A 214 -1.32 15.82 7.87
N PHE A 215 -2.30 15.08 8.39
CA PHE A 215 -3.46 15.64 9.07
C PHE A 215 -3.21 16.04 10.54
N GLY A 216 -1.99 15.85 11.05
CA GLY A 216 -1.62 16.19 12.43
C GLY A 216 -1.46 14.98 13.34
N GLY A 217 -1.24 13.79 12.77
CA GLY A 217 -1.02 12.56 13.51
C GLY A 217 -2.31 11.88 13.99
N PRO A 218 -2.19 10.78 14.76
CA PRO A 218 -3.32 9.95 15.18
C PRO A 218 -4.39 10.69 15.99
N ASP A 219 -3.96 11.68 16.79
CA ASP A 219 -4.84 12.50 17.62
C ASP A 219 -5.79 13.37 16.80
N SER A 220 -5.41 13.72 15.57
CA SER A 220 -6.23 14.51 14.65
C SER A 220 -7.47 13.78 14.13
N PHE A 221 -7.58 12.48 14.43
CA PHE A 221 -8.70 11.60 14.14
C PHE A 221 -9.49 11.21 15.40
N ALA A 222 -9.11 11.70 16.59
CA ALA A 222 -9.84 11.44 17.82
C ALA A 222 -11.27 12.00 17.72
N GLY A 223 -12.27 11.15 17.94
CA GLY A 223 -13.70 11.51 17.82
C GLY A 223 -14.24 11.57 16.39
N VAL A 224 -13.46 11.16 15.38
CA VAL A 224 -13.95 10.98 14.01
C VAL A 224 -14.57 9.59 13.89
N GLU A 225 -15.90 9.54 13.88
CA GLU A 225 -16.63 8.30 13.63
C GLU A 225 -16.56 7.92 12.15
N PRO A 226 -16.42 6.61 11.85
CA PRO A 226 -16.47 6.13 10.48
C PRO A 226 -17.89 6.29 9.90
N PRO A 227 -18.04 6.27 8.57
CA PRO A 227 -19.36 6.32 7.92
C PRO A 227 -20.27 5.18 8.40
N GLU A 228 -21.58 5.41 8.47
CA GLU A 228 -22.57 4.41 8.91
C GLU A 228 -22.57 3.14 8.05
N ASP A 229 -22.21 3.27 6.76
CA ASP A 229 -22.12 2.16 5.80
C ASP A 229 -20.76 1.44 5.82
N ALA A 230 -19.85 1.82 6.73
CA ALA A 230 -18.58 1.12 6.87
C ALA A 230 -18.84 -0.34 7.30
N PRO A 231 -18.13 -1.32 6.72
CA PRO A 231 -18.27 -2.71 7.13
C PRO A 231 -18.02 -2.83 8.63
N ALA A 232 -18.97 -3.44 9.34
CA ALA A 232 -18.85 -3.68 10.76
C ALA A 232 -17.57 -4.47 11.04
N PRO A 233 -16.85 -4.20 12.15
CA PRO A 233 -15.72 -5.02 12.54
C PRO A 233 -16.17 -6.48 12.60
N ALA A 234 -15.40 -7.37 11.98
CA ALA A 234 -15.58 -8.82 12.09
C ALA A 234 -15.29 -9.26 13.53
N ASP A 235 -16.23 -8.96 14.43
CA ASP A 235 -16.26 -9.34 15.84
C ASP A 235 -17.16 -10.57 16.03
N SER A 236 -17.53 -11.28 14.95
CA SER A 236 -18.19 -12.56 15.10
C SER A 236 -17.13 -13.61 15.46
N ASP A 237 -17.29 -14.27 16.61
CA ASP A 237 -16.44 -15.40 17.06
C ASP A 237 -16.28 -16.48 15.97
N ALA A 238 -17.21 -16.53 15.00
CA ALA A 238 -17.18 -17.42 13.84
C ALA A 238 -16.03 -17.10 12.86
N ASP A 239 -15.70 -15.82 12.64
CA ASP A 239 -14.61 -15.42 11.73
C ASP A 239 -13.23 -15.53 12.40
N MET A 240 -13.17 -15.35 13.73
CA MET A 240 -11.94 -15.59 14.51
C MET A 240 -11.43 -17.02 14.38
N HIS A 241 -12.33 -18.01 14.28
CA HIS A 241 -11.96 -19.41 14.08
C HIS A 241 -11.39 -19.72 12.69
N LEU A 242 -11.63 -18.86 11.70
CA LEU A 242 -11.12 -19.01 10.32
C LEU A 242 -9.75 -18.35 10.11
N LEU A 243 -9.26 -17.57 11.09
CA LEU A 243 -8.06 -16.73 11.00
C LEU A 243 -6.80 -17.38 11.58
N HIS A 244 -6.77 -18.69 11.79
CA HIS A 244 -5.53 -19.37 12.12
C HIS A 244 -4.69 -19.55 10.86
N GLY A 245 -3.94 -18.50 10.53
CA GLY A 245 -2.86 -18.54 9.55
C GLY A 245 -1.70 -19.43 10.02
N PRO A 246 -0.73 -19.73 9.13
CA PRO A 246 0.50 -20.38 9.52
C PRO A 246 1.18 -19.61 10.65
N GLN A 247 1.77 -20.36 11.60
CA GLN A 247 2.35 -19.84 12.82
C GLN A 247 3.44 -18.81 12.50
N LEU A 248 3.30 -17.58 13.02
CA LEU A 248 4.30 -16.54 12.79
C LEU A 248 5.57 -16.87 13.59
N ALA A 249 6.73 -16.41 13.12
CA ALA A 249 8.00 -16.65 13.80
C ALA A 249 8.06 -16.07 15.23
N THR A 250 7.21 -15.09 15.52
CA THR A 250 7.01 -14.47 16.83
C THR A 250 6.10 -15.25 17.76
N ASP A 251 5.33 -16.20 17.25
CA ASP A 251 4.40 -17.00 18.06
C ASP A 251 5.15 -18.13 18.78
N ARG A 252 4.75 -18.40 20.03
CA ARG A 252 5.28 -19.56 20.76
C ARG A 252 4.75 -20.83 20.06
N PRO A 253 5.63 -21.74 19.59
CA PRO A 253 5.20 -23.03 19.09
C PRO A 253 4.43 -23.75 20.21
N ILE A 254 3.25 -24.28 19.90
CA ILE A 254 2.53 -25.12 20.85
C ILE A 254 3.40 -26.36 21.08
N SER A 255 3.92 -26.50 22.28
CA SER A 255 4.78 -27.63 22.61
C SER A 255 3.94 -28.89 22.81
N GLN A 256 4.51 -30.07 22.55
CA GLN A 256 3.83 -31.33 22.80
C GLN A 256 3.33 -31.45 24.26
N GLU A 257 4.07 -30.87 25.20
CA GLU A 257 3.71 -30.82 26.62
C GLU A 257 2.49 -29.92 26.91
N ASP A 258 2.22 -28.92 26.06
CA ASP A 258 1.01 -28.10 26.13
C ASP A 258 -0.20 -28.84 25.51
N ILE A 259 0.04 -29.71 24.51
CA ILE A 259 -1.00 -30.56 23.91
C ILE A 259 -1.43 -31.65 24.89
N ASP A 260 -0.48 -32.30 25.54
CA ASP A 260 -0.76 -33.39 26.48
C ASP A 260 -1.61 -32.91 27.67
N LYS A 261 -1.40 -31.68 28.14
CA LYS A 261 -2.23 -31.03 29.20
C LYS A 261 -3.67 -30.73 28.80
N LEU A 262 -4.01 -30.75 27.50
CA LEU A 262 -5.38 -30.51 27.02
C LEU A 262 -6.25 -31.77 27.08
N PHE A 263 -5.63 -32.95 27.20
CA PHE A 263 -6.30 -34.26 27.13
C PHE A 263 -6.20 -35.07 28.44
N ASP A 264 -5.56 -34.52 29.48
CA ASP A 264 -5.53 -35.01 30.87
C ASP A 264 -6.58 -34.32 31.76
#